data_AF-A0A1M5UCX9-F1
#
_entry.id   AF-A0A1M5UCX9-F1
#
_cell.length_a   1.000
_cell.length_b   1.000
_cell.length_c   1.000
_cell.angle_alpha   90.00
_cell.angle_beta   90.00
_cell.angle_gamma   90.00
#
_symmetry.space_group_name_H-M   'P 1'
#
loop_
_entity.id
_entity.type
_entity.pdbx_description
1 polymer ?
#
loop_
_entity_poly.entity_id
_entity_poly.type
_entity_poly.pdbx_seq_one_letter_code
_entity_poly.pdbx_strand_id
1 'polypeptide(L)'
;MKTFKFKAGESVKLTVKISSDANVGSNVNLDDIVLKKSITNKFSVELGKIEKIDGKTLSVVSNFFVISGAIDAIIEASHVDCILSSESLSESISAAKVKLNANLFMAYIVVKLKKD
;
A
#
# COMPACT_ATOMS: atom_id res chain seq x y z
N MET A 1 -3.38 -9.96 10.36
CA MET A 1 -3.52 -9.51 8.95
C MET A 1 -4.97 -9.11 8.71
N LYS A 2 -5.25 -7.87 8.27
CA LYS A 2 -6.63 -7.41 7.99
C LYS A 2 -7.16 -8.11 6.72
N THR A 3 -8.46 -8.42 6.69
CA THR A 3 -9.13 -9.02 5.53
C THR A 3 -10.16 -8.04 4.98
N PHE A 4 -10.15 -7.84 3.67
CA PHE A 4 -11.16 -7.06 2.93
C PHE A 4 -12.06 -8.00 2.17
N LYS A 5 -13.36 -7.75 2.25
CA LYS A 5 -14.35 -8.56 1.57
C LYS A 5 -15.06 -7.74 0.51
N PHE A 6 -15.25 -8.34 -0.67
CA PHE A 6 -15.85 -7.70 -1.83
C PHE A 6 -16.92 -8.61 -2.40
N LYS A 7 -17.97 -8.02 -2.97
CA LYS A 7 -19.06 -8.80 -3.57
C LYS A 7 -18.59 -9.45 -4.87
N ALA A 8 -19.14 -10.62 -5.18
CA ALA A 8 -18.94 -11.24 -6.49
C ALA A 8 -19.30 -10.28 -7.63
N GLY A 9 -18.50 -10.30 -8.70
CA GLY A 9 -18.61 -9.50 -9.90
C GLY A 9 -17.78 -8.22 -9.87
N GLU A 10 -17.35 -7.78 -8.69
CA GLU A 10 -16.72 -6.48 -8.47
C GLU A 10 -15.26 -6.43 -8.94
N SER A 11 -14.86 -5.27 -9.44
CA SER A 11 -13.47 -4.97 -9.77
C SER A 11 -12.82 -4.21 -8.63
N VAL A 12 -11.69 -4.72 -8.14
CA VAL A 12 -10.97 -4.11 -7.02
C VAL A 12 -9.83 -3.25 -7.55
N LYS A 13 -9.80 -2.01 -7.07
CA LYS A 13 -8.76 -1.03 -7.34
C LYS A 13 -8.04 -0.65 -6.04
N LEU A 14 -6.73 -0.51 -6.12
CA LEU A 14 -5.92 0.07 -5.06
C LEU A 14 -5.44 1.45 -5.48
N THR A 15 -5.57 2.42 -4.58
CA THR A 15 -4.92 3.74 -4.69
C THR A 15 -4.00 3.95 -3.50
N VAL A 16 -2.74 4.28 -3.77
CA VAL A 16 -1.74 4.60 -2.76
C VAL A 16 -1.51 6.11 -2.76
N LYS A 17 -1.54 6.72 -1.57
CA LYS A 17 -1.21 8.12 -1.33
C LYS A 17 -0.09 8.19 -0.30
N ILE A 18 0.93 8.97 -0.59
CA ILE A 18 2.14 9.10 0.21
C ILE A 18 2.36 10.59 0.45
N SER A 19 2.62 10.94 1.70
CA SER A 19 3.06 12.26 2.11
C SER A 19 4.32 12.08 2.95
N SER A 20 5.46 12.57 2.47
CA SER A 20 6.75 12.45 3.15
C SER A 20 7.74 13.45 2.56
N ASP A 21 8.65 13.93 3.40
CA ASP A 21 9.81 14.72 2.98
C ASP A 21 11.00 13.83 2.52
N ALA A 22 10.87 12.51 2.66
CA ALA A 22 11.86 11.54 2.20
C ALA A 22 11.64 11.12 0.74
N ASN A 23 12.71 10.67 0.08
CA ASN A 23 12.60 10.06 -1.24
C ASN A 23 11.98 8.67 -1.11
N VAL A 24 10.96 8.37 -1.92
CA VAL A 24 10.18 7.14 -1.78
C VAL A 24 10.18 6.29 -3.06
N GLY A 25 10.31 4.98 -2.87
CA GLY A 25 10.04 3.97 -3.90
C GLY A 25 9.07 2.93 -3.36
N SER A 26 7.98 2.67 -4.08
CA SER A 26 6.89 1.80 -3.66
C SER A 26 6.67 0.63 -4.62
N ASN A 27 6.36 -0.53 -4.06
CA ASN A 27 5.95 -1.73 -4.77
C ASN A 27 4.56 -2.16 -4.30
N VAL A 28 3.72 -2.59 -5.24
CA VAL A 28 2.46 -3.28 -4.96
C VAL A 28 2.57 -4.70 -5.47
N ASN A 29 2.34 -5.66 -4.58
CA ASN A 29 2.40 -7.07 -4.91
C ASN A 29 1.09 -7.76 -4.57
N LEU A 30 0.72 -8.74 -5.39
CA LEU A 30 -0.37 -9.65 -5.12
C LEU A 30 0.19 -11.07 -5.07
N ASP A 31 0.21 -11.65 -3.88
CA ASP A 31 1.07 -12.75 -3.50
C ASP A 31 2.53 -12.46 -3.91
N ASP A 32 3.15 -13.34 -4.70
CA ASP A 32 4.55 -13.21 -5.13
C ASP A 32 4.72 -12.40 -6.43
N ILE A 33 3.64 -11.83 -6.97
CA ILE A 33 3.66 -11.10 -8.25
C ILE A 33 3.68 -9.60 -8.00
N VAL A 34 4.73 -8.92 -8.49
CA VAL A 34 4.81 -7.46 -8.49
C VAL A 34 3.88 -6.91 -9.57
N LEU A 35 2.82 -6.21 -9.17
CA LEU A 35 1.85 -5.58 -10.08
C LEU A 35 2.30 -4.19 -10.53
N LYS A 36 2.94 -3.43 -9.63
CA LYS A 36 3.37 -2.07 -9.91
C LYS A 36 4.56 -1.67 -9.07
N LYS A 37 5.48 -0.94 -9.69
CA LYS A 37 6.51 -0.14 -9.01
C LYS A 37 6.23 1.34 -9.29
N SER A 38 6.40 2.20 -8.30
CA SER A 38 6.17 3.64 -8.44
C SER A 38 7.10 4.44 -7.55
N ILE A 39 7.54 5.60 -8.04
CA ILE A 39 8.28 6.61 -7.27
C ILE A 39 7.42 7.87 -7.04
N THR A 40 6.14 7.83 -7.43
CA THR A 40 5.22 8.97 -7.27
C THR A 40 4.50 8.91 -5.93
N ASN A 41 4.18 10.08 -5.39
CA ASN A 41 3.46 10.22 -4.13
C ASN A 41 1.97 9.86 -4.21
N LYS A 42 1.43 9.65 -5.41
CA LYS A 42 0.08 9.17 -5.63
C LYS A 42 0.04 8.31 -6.88
N PHE A 43 -0.53 7.12 -6.76
CA PHE A 43 -0.74 6.23 -7.90
C PHE A 43 -1.85 5.23 -7.61
N SER A 44 -2.37 4.61 -8.67
CA SER A 44 -3.36 3.54 -8.55
C SER A 44 -2.94 2.33 -9.38
N VAL A 45 -3.51 1.18 -9.03
CA VAL A 45 -3.38 -0.08 -9.76
C VAL A 45 -4.71 -0.82 -9.71
N GLU A 46 -5.14 -1.31 -10.88
CA GLU A 46 -6.29 -2.21 -10.97
C GLU A 46 -5.81 -3.61 -10.55
N LEU A 47 -6.39 -4.17 -9.49
CA LEU A 47 -6.05 -5.52 -9.03
C LEU A 47 -6.81 -6.58 -9.83
N GLY A 48 -7.95 -6.21 -10.40
CA GLY A 48 -8.81 -7.06 -11.21
C GLY A 48 -10.09 -7.47 -10.51
N LYS A 49 -10.84 -8.37 -11.14
CA LYS A 49 -12.09 -8.91 -10.60
C LYS A 49 -11.85 -9.78 -9.37
N ILE A 50 -12.71 -9.66 -8.35
CA ILE A 50 -12.55 -10.40 -7.08
C ILE A 50 -12.46 -11.92 -7.30
N GLU A 51 -13.14 -12.50 -8.29
CA GLU A 51 -13.07 -13.95 -8.56
C GLU A 51 -11.66 -14.43 -8.92
N LYS A 52 -10.84 -13.57 -9.51
CA LYS A 52 -9.47 -13.91 -9.93
C LYS A 52 -8.43 -13.66 -8.83
N ILE A 53 -8.81 -12.91 -7.80
CA ILE A 53 -7.93 -12.47 -6.71
C ILE A 53 -8.44 -12.89 -5.33
N ASP A 54 -9.51 -13.67 -5.28
CA ASP A 54 -10.06 -14.24 -4.05
C ASP A 54 -9.01 -15.10 -3.35
N GLY A 55 -8.88 -14.88 -2.05
CA GLY A 55 -7.87 -15.53 -1.23
C GLY A 55 -6.45 -15.08 -1.50
N LYS A 56 -6.18 -14.08 -2.34
CA LYS A 56 -4.82 -13.54 -2.55
C LYS A 56 -4.43 -12.53 -1.49
N THR A 57 -3.13 -12.40 -1.27
CA THR A 57 -2.53 -11.51 -0.29
C THR A 57 -2.01 -10.26 -1.01
N LEU A 58 -2.61 -9.12 -0.74
CA LEU A 58 -2.13 -7.84 -1.25
C LEU A 58 -1.11 -7.27 -0.29
N SER A 59 0.03 -6.83 -0.81
CA SER A 59 1.00 -6.06 -0.06
C SER A 59 1.39 -4.77 -0.77
N VAL A 60 1.61 -3.73 0.01
CA VAL A 60 2.20 -2.47 -0.44
C VAL A 60 3.43 -2.23 0.43
N VAL A 61 4.57 -2.00 -0.20
CA VAL A 61 5.83 -1.72 0.50
C VAL A 61 6.43 -0.46 -0.09
N SER A 62 6.60 0.56 0.75
CA SER A 62 7.21 1.84 0.40
C SER A 62 8.50 1.99 1.20
N ASN A 63 9.63 2.08 0.49
CA ASN A 63 10.94 2.33 1.07
C ASN A 63 11.26 3.82 0.96
N PHE A 64 11.70 4.41 2.08
CA PHE A 64 11.99 5.82 2.19
C PHE A 64 13.46 6.05 2.53
N PHE A 65 14.13 6.87 1.72
CA PHE A 65 15.49 7.32 1.95
C PHE A 65 15.52 8.79 2.37
N VAL A 66 16.02 9.03 3.57
CA VAL A 66 16.19 10.35 4.17
C VAL A 66 17.58 10.86 3.82
N ILE A 67 17.64 11.93 3.02
CA ILE A 67 18.92 12.56 2.62
C ILE A 67 19.44 13.49 3.72
N SER A 68 18.54 14.19 4.39
CA SER A 68 18.85 15.18 5.43
C SER A 68 17.69 15.32 6.41
N GLY A 69 17.98 15.89 7.58
CA GLY A 69 17.00 16.07 8.65
C GLY A 69 16.95 14.91 9.66
N ALA A 70 16.12 15.08 10.68
CA ALA A 70 15.94 14.08 11.74
C ALA A 70 14.99 12.98 11.26
N ILE A 71 15.52 11.78 11.02
CA ILE A 71 14.73 10.64 10.51
C ILE A 71 13.50 10.33 11.36
N ASP A 72 13.60 10.43 12.68
CA ASP A 72 12.47 10.10 13.56
C ASP A 72 11.30 11.07 13.37
N ALA A 73 11.58 12.37 13.21
CA ALA A 73 10.56 13.37 12.91
C ALA A 73 9.96 13.17 11.51
N ILE A 74 10.78 12.81 10.53
CA ILE A 74 10.31 12.51 9.17
C ILE A 74 9.42 11.26 9.18
N ILE A 75 9.79 10.21 9.91
CA ILE A 75 8.96 9.01 10.08
C ILE A 75 7.62 9.40 10.69
N GLU A 76 7.62 10.20 11.77
CA GLU A 76 6.40 10.64 12.45
C GLU A 76 5.45 11.37 11.50
N ALA A 77 5.96 12.36 10.77
CA ALA A 77 5.21 13.17 9.80
C ALA A 77 4.84 12.43 8.50
N SER A 78 5.45 11.28 8.22
CA SER A 78 5.18 10.53 6.99
C SER A 78 3.88 9.73 7.08
N HIS A 79 3.08 9.80 6.02
CA HIS A 79 1.83 9.06 5.88
C HIS A 79 1.82 8.25 4.59
N VAL A 80 1.40 6.99 4.68
CA VAL A 80 1.12 6.14 3.52
C VAL A 80 -0.26 5.55 3.71
N ASP A 81 -1.20 6.01 2.91
CA ASP A 81 -2.58 5.55 2.93
C ASP A 81 -2.89 4.75 1.67
N CYS A 82 -3.42 3.55 1.87
CA CYS A 82 -3.89 2.68 0.83
C CYS A 82 -5.41 2.61 0.87
N ILE A 83 -6.03 3.02 -0.24
CA ILE A 83 -7.47 3.00 -0.43
C ILE A 83 -7.80 1.83 -1.33
N LEU A 84 -8.51 0.85 -0.80
CA LEU A 84 -9.10 -0.23 -1.57
C LEU A 84 -10.54 0.13 -1.91
N SER A 85 -10.88 0.10 -3.20
CA SER A 85 -12.21 0.47 -3.67
C SER A 85 -12.74 -0.54 -4.69
N SER A 86 -14.04 -0.80 -4.62
CA SER A 86 -14.87 -1.46 -5.63
C SER A 86 -16.13 -0.62 -5.89
N GLU A 87 -17.09 -1.17 -6.63
CA GLU A 87 -18.38 -0.53 -6.84
C GLU A 87 -19.19 -0.34 -5.54
N SER A 88 -19.06 -1.25 -4.56
CA SER A 88 -19.81 -1.18 -3.29
C SER A 88 -18.98 -0.86 -2.05
N LEU A 89 -17.66 -0.88 -2.14
CA LEU A 89 -16.76 -0.63 -1.01
C LEU A 89 -15.73 0.44 -1.33
N SER A 90 -15.41 1.29 -0.35
CA SER A 90 -14.22 2.13 -0.38
C SER A 90 -13.69 2.27 1.03
N GLU A 91 -12.56 1.64 1.32
CA GLU A 91 -11.93 1.64 2.64
C GLU A 91 -10.47 2.10 2.55
N SER A 92 -10.07 2.91 3.54
CA SER A 92 -8.70 3.38 3.69
C SER A 92 -7.97 2.62 4.79
N ILE A 93 -6.66 2.44 4.60
CA ILE A 93 -5.76 1.76 5.53
C ILE A 93 -4.46 2.55 5.57
N SER A 94 -4.04 2.95 6.75
CA SER A 94 -2.73 3.55 6.95
C SER A 94 -1.67 2.48 7.16
N ALA A 95 -0.50 2.67 6.56
CA ALA A 95 0.59 1.71 6.64
C ALA A 95 1.30 1.72 7.99
N ALA A 96 1.78 0.56 8.41
CA ALA A 96 2.72 0.45 9.52
C ALA A 96 4.08 0.98 9.07
N LYS A 97 4.76 1.76 9.92
CA LYS A 97 6.08 2.33 9.65
C LYS A 97 7.13 1.63 10.52
N VAL A 98 8.30 1.35 9.97
CA VAL A 98 9.44 0.76 10.67
C VAL A 98 10.73 1.45 10.27
N LYS A 99 11.48 1.95 11.25
CA LYS A 99 12.83 2.47 11.04
C LYS A 99 13.79 1.31 10.82
N LEU A 100 14.60 1.38 9.76
CA LEU A 100 15.57 0.35 9.43
C LEU A 100 16.98 0.74 9.87
N ASN A 101 17.36 2.00 9.67
CA ASN A 101 18.61 2.57 10.14
C ASN A 101 18.52 4.11 10.23
N ALA A 102 19.65 4.81 10.24
CA ALA A 102 19.71 6.27 10.35
C ALA A 102 19.15 7.02 9.13
N ASN A 103 19.11 6.40 7.96
CA ASN A 103 18.71 7.06 6.70
C ASN A 103 17.59 6.32 5.96
N LEU A 104 17.14 5.16 6.45
CA LEU A 104 16.13 4.33 5.81
C LEU A 104 15.02 3.96 6.78
N PHE A 105 13.79 4.08 6.30
CA PHE A 105 12.61 3.49 6.92
C PHE A 105 11.69 2.92 5.85
N MET A 106 10.79 2.04 6.26
CA MET A 106 9.81 1.40 5.41
C MET A 106 8.41 1.65 5.95
N ALA A 107 7.45 1.84 5.05
CA ALA A 107 6.03 1.74 5.37
C ALA A 107 5.43 0.56 4.61
N TYR A 108 4.60 -0.25 5.27
CA TYR A 108 4.03 -1.42 4.63
C TYR A 108 2.59 -1.73 5.08
N ILE A 109 1.86 -2.39 4.17
CA ILE A 109 0.54 -2.97 4.39
C ILE A 109 0.55 -4.38 3.85
N VAL A 110 -0.07 -5.31 4.60
CA VAL A 110 -0.33 -6.68 4.15
C VAL A 110 -1.77 -7.03 4.52
N VAL A 111 -2.59 -7.36 3.52
CA VAL A 111 -4.02 -7.66 3.68
C VAL A 111 -4.43 -8.87 2.85
N LYS A 112 -5.47 -9.55 3.30
CA LYS A 112 -6.12 -10.63 2.54
C LYS A 112 -7.31 -10.06 1.77
N LEU A 113 -7.44 -10.41 0.50
CA LEU A 113 -8.63 -10.13 -0.29
C LEU A 113 -9.52 -11.37 -0.27
N LYS A 114 -10.82 -11.18 -0.03
CA LYS A 114 -11.80 -12.25 -0.06
C LYS A 114 -13.04 -11.84 -0.82
N LYS A 115 -13.63 -12.80 -1.50
CA LYS A 115 -15.00 -12.72 -1.98
C LYS A 115 -15.96 -12.98 -0.81
N ASP A 116 -16.99 -12.16 -0.69
CA ASP A 116 -18.14 -12.40 0.20
C ASP A 116 -19.02 -13.56 -0.29
#